data_AF-A0A1Y1S6D0-F1
#
_entry.id   AF-A0A1Y1S6D0-F1
#
_cell.length_a   1.000
_cell.length_b   1.000
_cell.length_c   1.000
_cell.angle_alpha   90.00
_cell.angle_beta   90.00
_cell.angle_gamma   90.00
#
_symmetry.space_group_name_H-M   'P 1'
#
loop_
_entity.id
_entity.type
_entity.pdbx_description
1 polymer ?
#
loop_
_entity_poly.entity_id
_entity_poly.type
_entity_poly.pdbx_seq_one_letter_code
_entity_poly.pdbx_strand_id
1 'polypeptide(L)'
;MARSKSNKTTESGGKIEITKTELGIGAIRETETSSQRVRELEDHIASQNVVIHSLVEQIKQLQGSKQVRTTPIYSHVDEIVDLPGISKKLKKEESKEEKMSTNSSSNTKNEEAKTPVQNKAKRKGTKAVEEEEKKPTQFEELGIQDITKELTECFREKTKRTDFKDCCPIASFIEYAATSYEFKLENRKTHTIKNPMRMYIVSNLDGILYYIMQNINKLTLNEICSTIFYINCEIEPKQKMVIALDVIMYLKERSKMVYIISALYNNVFNSKVGEETIYKTICSICSILQHQYYIETELYKNTPVMAYLNSIKTNFGVFKASENLYDLLDELLKDGPEKSVLNFDKGRINNSCEIRGWCIRAICHVLDWDYTHNTVLVEKLKYKENPYHTLIAIYLAIDAFEKFGYDASVRTLTTELIFVMNGTSEIALLTYIFIREINTEKAEEYMEFYKSRIGLEKVYKLQKMCIF
;
A
#
# COMPACT_ATOMS: atom_id res chain seq x y z
N MET A 1 52.01 4.09 -68.94
CA MET A 1 52.39 2.74 -69.42
C MET A 1 52.82 1.89 -68.22
N ALA A 2 52.22 0.70 -68.10
CA ALA A 2 52.72 -0.55 -67.50
C ALA A 2 53.61 -0.55 -66.22
N ARG A 3 53.03 -1.18 -65.17
CA ARG A 3 53.51 -2.36 -64.41
C ARG A 3 54.65 -2.24 -63.37
N SER A 4 54.34 -2.80 -62.18
CA SER A 4 55.03 -3.96 -61.55
C SER A 4 55.83 -3.77 -60.24
N LYS A 5 55.23 -4.30 -59.17
CA LYS A 5 55.75 -5.24 -58.13
C LYS A 5 56.89 -4.87 -57.15
N SER A 6 56.49 -4.99 -55.87
CA SER A 6 57.05 -5.79 -54.75
C SER A 6 58.47 -5.57 -54.20
N ASN A 7 58.55 -5.38 -52.87
CA ASN A 7 59.22 -6.26 -51.88
C ASN A 7 58.94 -5.74 -50.45
N LYS A 8 58.47 -6.60 -49.50
CA LYS A 8 59.22 -7.29 -48.40
C LYS A 8 59.94 -6.31 -47.44
N THR A 9 59.98 -6.38 -46.11
CA THR A 9 59.65 -7.34 -45.01
C THR A 9 59.89 -6.52 -43.71
N THR A 10 59.15 -6.65 -42.61
CA THR A 10 59.44 -7.58 -41.49
C THR A 10 58.39 -7.42 -40.40
N GLU A 11 57.99 -8.57 -39.85
CA GLU A 11 57.07 -8.76 -38.72
C GLU A 11 57.84 -8.64 -37.38
N SER A 12 57.20 -8.06 -36.37
CA SER A 12 57.51 -8.35 -34.96
C SER A 12 56.23 -8.79 -34.27
N GLY A 13 56.16 -10.09 -33.96
CA GLY A 13 55.06 -10.70 -33.23
C GLY A 13 55.07 -10.32 -31.75
N GLY A 14 53.91 -9.90 -31.25
CA GLY A 14 53.56 -9.88 -29.84
C GLY A 14 52.35 -10.78 -29.63
N LYS A 15 52.55 -11.93 -28.97
CA LYS A 15 51.47 -12.78 -28.46
C LYS A 15 50.74 -12.03 -27.34
N ILE A 16 49.46 -11.73 -27.53
CA ILE A 16 48.56 -11.38 -26.42
C ILE A 16 47.89 -12.69 -25.98
N GLU A 17 48.41 -13.23 -24.90
CA GLU A 17 47.81 -14.34 -24.15
C GLU A 17 46.70 -13.72 -23.27
N ILE A 18 45.49 -13.57 -23.84
CA ILE A 18 44.31 -13.14 -23.08
C ILE A 18 43.90 -14.33 -22.20
N THR A 19 44.08 -14.16 -20.89
CA THR A 19 43.72 -15.10 -19.84
C THR A 19 42.22 -15.44 -19.89
N LYS A 20 41.90 -16.73 -20.08
CA LYS A 20 40.55 -17.33 -20.00
C LYS A 20 39.80 -17.07 -18.67
N THR A 21 40.43 -16.44 -17.69
CA THR A 21 39.87 -16.17 -16.36
C THR A 21 38.95 -14.94 -16.33
N GLU A 22 39.15 -13.94 -17.17
CA GLU A 22 38.33 -12.71 -17.17
C GLU A 22 36.98 -12.87 -17.89
N LEU A 23 36.91 -13.74 -18.90
CA LEU A 23 35.66 -14.12 -19.56
C LEU A 23 34.75 -14.97 -18.66
N GLY A 24 35.31 -15.67 -17.67
CA GLY A 24 34.53 -16.45 -16.70
C GLY A 24 33.86 -15.57 -15.63
N ILE A 25 34.52 -14.52 -15.16
CA ILE A 25 34.02 -13.66 -14.07
C ILE A 25 32.86 -12.76 -14.55
N GLY A 26 32.89 -12.31 -15.81
CA GLY A 26 31.79 -11.54 -16.41
C GLY A 26 30.52 -12.38 -16.58
N ALA A 27 30.66 -13.61 -17.10
CA ALA A 27 29.53 -14.53 -17.28
C ALA A 27 28.95 -15.02 -15.93
N ILE A 28 29.79 -15.20 -14.90
CA ILE A 28 29.34 -15.53 -13.53
C ILE A 28 28.57 -14.36 -12.91
N ARG A 29 29.03 -13.11 -13.09
CA ARG A 29 28.28 -11.93 -12.60
C ARG A 29 26.96 -11.74 -13.31
N GLU A 30 26.89 -11.92 -14.64
CA GLU A 30 25.65 -11.81 -15.40
C GLU A 30 24.63 -12.90 -15.02
N THR A 31 25.11 -14.12 -14.79
CA THR A 31 24.25 -15.23 -14.32
C THR A 31 23.79 -15.04 -12.88
N GLU A 32 24.63 -14.52 -11.96
CA GLU A 32 24.21 -14.16 -10.60
C GLU A 32 23.15 -13.06 -10.60
N THR A 33 23.32 -11.99 -11.40
CA THR A 33 22.27 -10.96 -11.54
C THR A 33 20.99 -11.49 -12.18
N SER A 34 21.10 -12.41 -13.14
CA SER A 34 19.92 -13.02 -13.78
C SER A 34 19.19 -13.96 -12.83
N SER A 35 19.91 -14.76 -12.04
CA SER A 35 19.32 -15.65 -11.03
C SER A 35 18.67 -14.87 -9.88
N GLN A 36 19.23 -13.73 -9.49
CA GLN A 36 18.60 -12.86 -8.50
C GLN A 36 17.30 -12.23 -9.04
N ARG A 37 17.29 -11.82 -10.31
CA ARG A 37 16.10 -11.30 -10.99
C ARG A 37 15.03 -12.37 -11.19
N VAL A 38 15.42 -13.62 -11.44
CA VAL A 38 14.50 -14.76 -11.50
C VAL A 38 13.85 -15.01 -10.15
N ARG A 39 14.59 -14.98 -9.04
CA ARG A 39 13.99 -15.12 -7.69
C ARG A 39 13.02 -13.98 -7.37
N GLU A 40 13.39 -12.74 -7.69
CA GLU A 40 12.48 -11.59 -7.51
C GLU A 40 11.19 -11.77 -8.32
N LEU A 41 11.27 -12.33 -9.53
CA LEU A 41 10.10 -12.64 -10.36
C LEU A 41 9.29 -13.83 -9.82
N GLU A 42 9.95 -14.87 -9.28
CA GLU A 42 9.28 -16.03 -8.66
C GLU A 42 8.52 -15.63 -7.40
N ASP A 43 9.14 -14.86 -6.50
CA ASP A 43 8.50 -14.28 -5.31
C ASP A 43 7.31 -13.38 -5.71
N HIS A 44 7.42 -12.69 -6.84
CA HIS A 44 6.35 -11.84 -7.38
C HIS A 44 5.17 -12.62 -7.97
N ILE A 45 5.43 -13.65 -8.79
CA ILE A 45 4.38 -14.54 -9.33
C ILE A 45 3.62 -15.22 -8.19
N ALA A 46 4.34 -15.63 -7.15
CA ALA A 46 3.75 -16.27 -6.00
C ALA A 46 2.81 -15.33 -5.23
N SER A 47 3.17 -14.04 -5.09
CA SER A 47 2.27 -13.00 -4.56
C SER A 47 0.99 -12.80 -5.40
N GLN A 48 1.08 -12.92 -6.73
CA GLN A 48 -0.06 -12.74 -7.64
C GLN A 48 -1.09 -13.86 -7.52
N ASN A 49 -0.64 -15.10 -7.31
CA ASN A 49 -1.55 -16.23 -7.10
C ASN A 49 -2.42 -16.05 -5.85
N VAL A 50 -1.90 -15.39 -4.81
CA VAL A 50 -2.67 -15.03 -3.60
C VAL A 50 -3.79 -14.05 -3.94
N VAL A 51 -3.45 -13.01 -4.70
CA VAL A 51 -4.40 -11.96 -5.11
C VAL A 51 -5.50 -12.56 -5.98
N ILE A 52 -5.13 -13.39 -6.97
CA ILE A 52 -6.08 -14.07 -7.86
C ILE A 52 -7.02 -14.99 -7.06
N HIS A 53 -6.49 -15.78 -6.12
CA HIS A 53 -7.31 -16.70 -5.33
C HIS A 53 -8.31 -15.94 -4.44
N SER A 54 -7.87 -14.86 -3.77
CA SER A 54 -8.73 -14.00 -2.95
C SER A 54 -9.83 -13.33 -3.79
N LEU A 55 -9.50 -12.87 -5.00
CA LEU A 55 -10.46 -12.25 -5.91
C LEU A 55 -11.51 -13.25 -6.43
N VAL A 56 -11.11 -14.46 -6.79
CA VAL A 56 -12.03 -15.53 -7.21
C VAL A 56 -13.02 -15.89 -6.11
N GLU A 57 -12.59 -15.87 -4.85
CA GLU A 57 -13.44 -16.14 -3.70
C GLU A 57 -14.46 -15.02 -3.43
N GLN A 58 -14.06 -13.75 -3.60
CA GLN A 58 -14.99 -12.61 -3.53
C GLN A 58 -16.07 -12.69 -4.62
N ILE A 59 -15.69 -13.05 -5.85
CA ILE A 59 -16.65 -13.24 -6.96
C ILE A 59 -17.63 -14.38 -6.65
N LYS A 60 -17.14 -15.50 -6.09
CA LYS A 60 -18.00 -16.64 -5.69
C LYS A 60 -19.01 -16.25 -4.61
N GLN A 61 -18.61 -15.45 -3.61
CA GLN A 61 -19.51 -14.99 -2.55
C GLN A 61 -20.60 -14.02 -3.07
N LEU A 62 -20.27 -13.19 -4.07
CA LEU A 62 -21.22 -12.29 -4.73
C LEU A 62 -22.19 -13.03 -5.66
N GLN A 63 -21.75 -14.13 -6.27
CA GLN A 63 -22.62 -15.00 -7.09
C GLN A 63 -23.54 -15.88 -6.23
N GLY A 64 -23.07 -16.33 -5.06
CA GLY A 64 -23.87 -17.09 -4.09
C GLY A 64 -24.96 -16.27 -3.40
N SER A 65 -24.90 -14.94 -3.45
CA SER A 65 -25.88 -14.02 -2.86
C SER A 65 -26.95 -13.52 -3.84
N LYS A 66 -26.90 -13.93 -5.12
CA LYS A 66 -27.96 -13.69 -6.11
C LYS A 66 -28.93 -14.88 -6.20
N GLN A 67 -29.69 -15.12 -5.15
CA GLN A 67 -30.98 -15.83 -5.26
C GLN A 67 -32.10 -15.01 -4.61
N VAL A 68 -32.93 -14.44 -5.50
CA VAL A 68 -34.37 -14.15 -5.35
C VAL A 68 -34.77 -12.97 -4.44
N ARG A 69 -35.01 -11.81 -5.08
CA ARG A 69 -36.37 -11.23 -5.25
C ARG A 69 -36.36 -10.12 -6.31
N THR A 70 -36.77 -10.47 -7.50
CA THR A 70 -37.26 -9.55 -8.54
C THR A 70 -38.71 -9.16 -8.23
N THR A 71 -39.00 -7.87 -8.14
CA THR A 71 -40.28 -7.30 -8.58
C THR A 71 -40.06 -5.89 -9.15
N PRO A 72 -40.79 -5.50 -10.21
CA PRO A 72 -40.40 -4.45 -11.14
C PRO A 72 -40.88 -3.04 -10.73
N ILE A 73 -40.16 -2.06 -11.25
CA ILE A 73 -40.47 -0.63 -11.21
C ILE A 73 -41.62 -0.33 -12.19
N TYR A 74 -42.66 0.40 -11.74
CA TYR A 74 -43.20 1.65 -12.33
C TYR A 74 -44.58 2.00 -11.75
N SER A 75 -44.77 3.24 -11.28
CA SER A 75 -45.79 4.22 -11.76
C SER A 75 -46.33 5.19 -10.69
N HIS A 76 -46.40 6.47 -11.10
CA HIS A 76 -47.21 7.62 -10.63
C HIS A 76 -46.97 8.19 -9.21
N VAL A 77 -46.50 9.44 -9.04
CA VAL A 77 -47.05 10.79 -9.37
C VAL A 77 -48.01 11.31 -8.27
N ASP A 78 -47.70 12.55 -7.85
CA ASP A 78 -48.45 13.57 -7.09
C ASP A 78 -48.46 13.61 -5.54
N GLU A 79 -47.95 14.75 -5.08
CA GLU A 79 -48.42 15.68 -4.03
C GLU A 79 -48.87 15.15 -2.65
N ILE A 80 -48.33 15.76 -1.58
CA ILE A 80 -49.04 16.58 -0.57
C ILE A 80 -48.12 16.79 0.67
N VAL A 81 -47.69 18.04 0.84
CA VAL A 81 -47.76 18.90 2.06
C VAL A 81 -47.88 18.20 3.44
N ASP A 82 -46.90 18.38 4.34
CA ASP A 82 -46.94 19.26 5.55
C ASP A 82 -45.92 18.85 6.66
N LEU A 83 -45.29 19.86 7.27
CA LEU A 83 -44.56 19.82 8.55
C LEU A 83 -45.57 19.93 9.74
N PRO A 84 -45.19 20.15 11.02
CA PRO A 84 -44.39 19.38 11.99
C PRO A 84 -45.09 19.20 13.38
N GLY A 85 -44.56 18.32 14.25
CA GLY A 85 -44.54 18.53 15.73
C GLY A 85 -45.56 17.84 16.65
N ILE A 86 -45.26 17.92 17.97
CA ILE A 86 -46.04 17.50 19.17
C ILE A 86 -45.76 16.05 19.63
N SER A 87 -44.89 15.75 20.59
CA SER A 87 -44.77 16.08 22.03
C SER A 87 -45.54 15.15 23.01
N LYS A 88 -44.80 14.74 24.05
CA LYS A 88 -45.20 14.55 25.47
C LYS A 88 -45.84 13.22 25.96
N LYS A 89 -45.10 12.66 26.93
CA LYS A 89 -45.49 12.22 28.30
C LYS A 89 -46.19 10.87 28.51
N LEU A 90 -45.59 10.06 29.41
CA LEU A 90 -46.11 9.60 30.72
C LEU A 90 -45.04 8.68 31.37
N LYS A 91 -44.27 9.11 32.40
CA LYS A 91 -44.48 8.97 33.88
C LYS A 91 -44.85 7.54 34.34
N LYS A 92 -43.97 6.87 35.10
CA LYS A 92 -44.00 6.60 36.59
C LYS A 92 -45.11 5.60 36.97
N GLU A 93 -44.93 4.57 37.79
CA GLU A 93 -44.28 4.47 39.11
C GLU A 93 -44.22 2.99 39.58
N GLU A 94 -43.26 2.68 40.47
CA GLU A 94 -43.22 1.75 41.65
C GLU A 94 -44.19 0.53 41.75
N SER A 95 -43.82 -0.66 42.28
CA SER A 95 -43.34 -0.93 43.65
C SER A 95 -42.96 -2.43 43.89
N LYS A 96 -41.99 -2.67 44.80
CA LYS A 96 -41.88 -3.65 45.95
C LYS A 96 -42.95 -4.78 46.09
N GLU A 97 -42.74 -5.98 46.65
CA GLU A 97 -41.87 -6.48 47.74
C GLU A 97 -41.90 -8.06 47.83
N GLU A 98 -40.79 -8.64 48.30
CA GLU A 98 -40.50 -9.84 49.16
C GLU A 98 -41.37 -11.13 49.32
N LYS A 99 -40.64 -12.27 49.22
CA LYS A 99 -40.50 -13.49 50.11
C LYS A 99 -41.69 -14.44 50.40
N MET A 100 -41.48 -15.77 50.22
CA MET A 100 -41.04 -16.77 51.24
C MET A 100 -41.07 -18.25 50.78
N SER A 101 -40.03 -19.00 51.20
CA SER A 101 -39.88 -20.45 51.58
C SER A 101 -40.35 -21.60 50.63
N THR A 102 -39.79 -22.83 50.61
CA THR A 102 -39.18 -23.68 51.67
C THR A 102 -38.40 -24.88 51.09
N ASN A 103 -37.43 -25.37 51.89
CA ASN A 103 -36.47 -26.49 51.84
C ASN A 103 -36.82 -27.89 51.30
N SER A 104 -35.77 -28.63 50.86
CA SER A 104 -35.21 -29.86 51.51
C SER A 104 -34.00 -30.43 50.69
N SER A 105 -32.73 -30.28 51.12
CA SER A 105 -31.83 -31.25 51.83
C SER A 105 -31.79 -32.67 51.24
N SER A 106 -30.65 -33.27 50.86
CA SER A 106 -29.61 -33.77 51.79
C SER A 106 -28.21 -34.04 51.16
N ASN A 107 -27.19 -33.82 52.01
CA ASN A 107 -25.75 -34.16 51.90
C ASN A 107 -25.42 -35.67 51.67
N THR A 108 -24.18 -36.00 51.24
CA THR A 108 -23.11 -36.63 52.09
C THR A 108 -21.80 -36.98 51.32
N LYS A 109 -20.70 -36.28 51.70
CA LYS A 109 -19.27 -36.63 51.98
C LYS A 109 -18.40 -37.63 51.15
N ASN A 110 -17.20 -37.10 50.81
CA ASN A 110 -15.79 -37.58 50.95
C ASN A 110 -15.36 -39.04 50.68
N GLU A 111 -14.25 -39.22 49.94
CA GLU A 111 -12.92 -39.59 50.51
C GLU A 111 -11.77 -39.60 49.48
N GLU A 112 -10.54 -39.47 50.01
CA GLU A 112 -9.25 -39.23 49.35
C GLU A 112 -8.49 -40.49 48.87
N ALA A 113 -7.54 -40.23 47.95
CA ALA A 113 -6.19 -40.82 47.82
C ALA A 113 -5.99 -42.32 47.51
N LYS A 114 -5.22 -42.58 46.43
CA LYS A 114 -3.86 -43.20 46.49
C LYS A 114 -3.24 -43.39 45.10
N THR A 115 -2.03 -42.85 44.92
CA THR A 115 -1.04 -43.32 43.95
C THR A 115 -0.42 -44.65 44.42
N PRO A 116 0.16 -45.46 43.51
CA PRO A 116 1.60 -45.72 43.65
C PRO A 116 2.41 -45.79 42.34
N VAL A 117 3.55 -45.11 42.43
CA VAL A 117 4.89 -45.22 41.86
C VAL A 117 5.32 -46.54 41.15
N GLN A 118 5.80 -46.34 39.90
CA GLN A 118 7.00 -46.89 39.19
C GLN A 118 7.38 -48.39 39.22
N ASN A 119 7.66 -48.96 38.04
CA ASN A 119 9.06 -49.25 37.65
C ASN A 119 9.31 -49.55 36.16
N LYS A 120 10.51 -49.16 35.73
CA LYS A 120 11.09 -49.17 34.38
C LYS A 120 11.43 -50.58 33.86
N ALA A 121 11.27 -50.79 32.55
CA ALA A 121 12.15 -51.67 31.78
C ALA A 121 12.31 -51.16 30.34
N LYS A 122 13.55 -50.81 29.98
CA LYS A 122 14.03 -50.51 28.63
C LYS A 122 13.80 -51.70 27.70
N ARG A 123 13.23 -51.46 26.52
CA ARG A 123 13.62 -52.17 25.29
C ARG A 123 13.76 -51.16 24.14
N LYS A 124 14.99 -51.07 23.63
CA LYS A 124 15.33 -50.48 22.33
C LYS A 124 14.53 -51.21 21.26
N GLY A 125 13.80 -50.46 20.46
CA GLY A 125 13.18 -50.92 19.23
C GLY A 125 13.18 -49.76 18.25
N THR A 126 14.24 -49.66 17.47
CA THR A 126 14.38 -48.79 16.32
C THR A 126 13.22 -49.04 15.37
N LYS A 127 12.33 -48.07 15.16
CA LYS A 127 11.46 -48.00 13.98
C LYS A 127 11.33 -46.54 13.55
N ALA A 128 11.45 -46.38 12.24
CA ALA A 128 11.66 -45.18 11.48
C ALA A 128 10.85 -43.98 11.99
N VAL A 129 11.56 -42.86 12.15
CA VAL A 129 10.96 -41.54 11.97
C VAL A 129 10.57 -41.53 10.48
N GLU A 130 9.28 -41.73 10.20
CA GLU A 130 8.73 -41.20 8.96
C GLU A 130 9.01 -39.69 9.05
N GLU A 131 9.97 -39.23 8.26
CA GLU A 131 10.02 -37.83 7.86
C GLU A 131 8.68 -37.60 7.16
N GLU A 132 7.66 -37.19 7.93
CA GLU A 132 6.54 -36.46 7.35
C GLU A 132 7.20 -35.27 6.65
N GLU A 133 7.29 -35.36 5.32
CA GLU A 133 7.55 -34.22 4.46
C GLU A 133 6.62 -33.12 4.96
N LYS A 134 7.19 -32.15 5.67
CA LYS A 134 6.45 -30.99 6.14
C LYS A 134 5.85 -30.39 4.89
N LYS A 135 4.52 -30.53 4.75
CA LYS A 135 3.80 -29.82 3.70
C LYS A 135 4.19 -28.35 3.83
N PRO A 136 4.60 -27.71 2.72
CA PRO A 136 4.95 -26.30 2.76
C PRO A 136 3.77 -25.54 3.37
N THR A 137 4.09 -24.61 4.25
CA THR A 137 3.06 -23.72 4.80
C THR A 137 2.46 -22.91 3.65
N GLN A 138 1.22 -22.42 3.81
CA GLN A 138 0.59 -21.55 2.80
C GLN A 138 1.50 -20.35 2.43
N PHE A 139 2.31 -19.85 3.37
CA PHE A 139 3.30 -18.81 3.11
C PHE A 139 4.44 -19.30 2.19
N GLU A 140 4.98 -20.49 2.43
CA GLU A 140 6.02 -21.11 1.61
C GLU A 140 5.51 -21.49 0.21
N GLU A 141 4.27 -21.98 0.09
CA GLU A 141 3.62 -22.25 -1.20
C GLU A 141 3.44 -20.97 -2.04
N LEU A 142 3.31 -19.83 -1.37
CA LEU A 142 3.09 -18.52 -1.95
C LEU A 142 4.37 -17.66 -2.00
N GLY A 143 5.53 -18.20 -1.65
CA GLY A 143 6.81 -17.47 -1.70
C GLY A 143 6.84 -16.20 -0.85
N ILE A 144 5.99 -16.09 0.17
CA ILE A 144 5.87 -14.91 1.03
C ILE A 144 6.43 -15.17 2.42
N GLN A 145 6.93 -14.11 3.06
CA GLN A 145 7.48 -14.20 4.40
C GLN A 145 6.36 -14.31 5.45
N ASP A 146 6.41 -15.34 6.30
CA ASP A 146 5.56 -15.41 7.49
C ASP A 146 6.03 -14.39 8.55
N ILE A 147 5.30 -13.27 8.67
CA ILE A 147 5.59 -12.21 9.63
C ILE A 147 4.83 -12.36 10.96
N THR A 148 4.24 -13.53 11.25
CA THR A 148 3.47 -13.80 12.50
C THR A 148 4.24 -13.41 13.75
N LYS A 149 5.54 -13.71 13.80
CA LYS A 149 6.41 -13.37 14.95
C LYS A 149 6.53 -11.85 15.14
N GLU A 150 6.81 -11.13 14.05
CA GLU A 150 6.96 -9.67 14.04
C GLU A 150 5.65 -9.00 14.46
N LEU A 151 4.51 -9.50 13.97
CA LEU A 151 3.18 -9.06 14.35
C LEU A 151 2.91 -9.26 15.84
N THR A 152 3.19 -10.45 16.36
CA THR A 152 2.98 -10.76 17.78
C THR A 152 3.89 -9.94 18.69
N GLU A 153 5.12 -9.63 18.24
CA GLU A 153 6.06 -8.79 18.99
C GLU A 153 5.65 -7.32 19.05
N CYS A 154 5.01 -6.81 17.99
CA CYS A 154 4.46 -5.46 17.94
C CYS A 154 3.42 -5.19 19.04
N PHE A 155 2.61 -6.20 19.37
CA PHE A 155 1.54 -6.10 20.38
C PHE A 155 1.93 -6.67 21.76
N ARG A 156 3.19 -7.05 21.96
CA ARG A 156 3.65 -7.56 23.25
C ARG A 156 3.79 -6.41 24.25
N GLU A 157 3.24 -6.60 25.45
CA GLU A 157 3.41 -5.66 26.56
C GLU A 157 4.89 -5.39 26.82
N LYS A 158 5.26 -4.10 26.86
CA LYS A 158 6.63 -3.68 27.13
C LYS A 158 6.84 -3.55 28.64
N THR A 159 7.84 -4.26 29.15
CA THR A 159 8.17 -4.29 30.60
C THR A 159 9.25 -3.27 30.99
N LYS A 160 9.95 -2.68 30.02
CA LYS A 160 11.02 -1.70 30.26
C LYS A 160 10.54 -0.29 29.94
N ARG A 161 10.75 0.63 30.88
CA ARG A 161 10.67 2.08 30.62
C ARG A 161 12.09 2.60 30.52
N THR A 162 12.45 3.15 29.38
CA THR A 162 13.68 3.94 29.20
C THR A 162 13.35 5.41 29.46
N ASP A 163 14.30 6.14 30.06
CA ASP A 163 14.15 7.59 30.21
C ASP A 163 14.41 8.29 28.88
N PHE A 164 13.58 9.26 28.55
CA PHE A 164 13.73 10.07 27.34
C PHE A 164 14.89 11.07 27.46
N LYS A 165 15.62 11.28 26.37
CA LYS A 165 16.68 12.28 26.26
C LYS A 165 16.29 13.36 25.23
N ASP A 166 16.23 14.60 25.68
CA ASP A 166 15.73 15.75 24.91
C ASP A 166 16.57 16.12 23.68
N CYS A 167 17.78 15.58 23.55
CA CYS A 167 18.69 15.79 22.41
C CYS A 167 19.19 14.46 21.83
N CYS A 168 18.26 13.55 21.51
CA CYS A 168 18.61 12.29 20.84
C CYS A 168 18.53 12.42 19.30
N PRO A 169 19.32 11.64 18.55
CA PRO A 169 19.11 11.48 17.11
C PRO A 169 17.75 10.82 16.80
N ILE A 170 17.20 11.07 15.60
CA ILE A 170 15.92 10.51 15.15
C ILE A 170 15.89 8.97 15.24
N ALA A 171 16.97 8.29 14.85
CA ALA A 171 17.07 6.83 14.98
C ALA A 171 16.91 6.36 16.44
N SER A 172 17.57 7.04 17.38
CA SER A 172 17.44 6.75 18.81
C SER A 172 16.06 7.07 19.36
N PHE A 173 15.37 8.08 18.80
CA PHE A 173 13.97 8.35 19.14
C PHE A 173 13.04 7.21 18.70
N ILE A 174 13.27 6.63 17.52
CA ILE A 174 12.48 5.49 17.01
C ILE A 174 12.71 4.25 17.89
N GLU A 175 13.95 3.95 18.24
CA GLU A 175 14.28 2.88 19.19
C GLU A 175 13.63 3.11 20.57
N TYR A 176 13.64 4.36 21.04
CA TYR A 176 12.95 4.75 22.26
C TYR A 176 11.44 4.49 22.16
N ALA A 177 10.78 4.94 21.10
CA ALA A 177 9.34 4.72 20.91
C ALA A 177 9.00 3.23 20.83
N ALA A 178 9.82 2.44 20.13
CA ALA A 178 9.66 1.00 19.99
C ALA A 178 9.80 0.21 21.31
N THR A 179 10.59 0.74 22.25
CA THR A 179 10.89 0.09 23.54
C THR A 179 10.01 0.58 24.68
N SER A 180 9.66 1.87 24.68
CA SER A 180 8.93 2.54 25.76
C SER A 180 7.44 2.74 25.48
N TYR A 181 7.02 2.63 24.23
CA TYR A 181 5.62 2.78 23.85
C TYR A 181 5.07 1.50 23.25
N GLU A 182 3.83 1.19 23.60
CA GLU A 182 3.12 0.02 23.09
C GLU A 182 2.07 0.51 22.11
N PHE A 183 2.09 -0.04 20.90
CA PHE A 183 1.01 0.16 19.95
C PHE A 183 -0.24 -0.60 20.42
N LYS A 184 -1.29 0.12 20.81
CA LYS A 184 -2.52 -0.49 21.35
C LYS A 184 -3.69 -0.29 20.39
N LEU A 185 -4.31 -1.40 19.99
CA LEU A 185 -5.52 -1.38 19.17
C LEU A 185 -6.75 -0.94 19.97
N GLU A 186 -6.78 -1.17 21.27
CA GLU A 186 -7.95 -0.87 22.11
C GLU A 186 -8.06 0.62 22.48
N ASN A 187 -6.97 1.39 22.36
CA ASN A 187 -6.98 2.80 22.70
C ASN A 187 -7.54 3.64 21.54
N ARG A 188 -8.78 4.09 21.69
CA ARG A 188 -9.48 4.94 20.71
C ARG A 188 -9.44 6.43 21.05
N LYS A 189 -8.83 6.81 22.18
CA LYS A 189 -8.68 8.20 22.57
C LYS A 189 -7.35 8.72 22.03
N THR A 190 -7.36 9.97 21.55
CA THR A 190 -6.13 10.68 21.23
C THR A 190 -5.24 10.67 22.48
N HIS A 191 -4.07 10.06 22.40
CA HIS A 191 -3.13 10.09 23.50
C HIS A 191 -2.53 11.49 23.60
N THR A 192 -2.18 11.89 24.81
CA THR A 192 -1.53 13.18 25.07
C THR A 192 -0.05 12.93 25.32
N ILE A 193 0.79 13.65 24.59
CA ILE A 193 2.25 13.58 24.74
C ILE A 193 2.65 14.61 25.79
N LYS A 194 3.37 14.18 26.83
CA LYS A 194 3.85 15.06 27.89
C LYS A 194 5.10 15.83 27.43
N ASN A 195 5.29 17.03 27.96
CA ASN A 195 6.59 17.72 27.89
C ASN A 195 7.63 16.93 28.71
N PRO A 196 8.91 16.88 28.31
CA PRO A 196 9.54 17.59 27.18
C PRO A 196 9.42 16.91 25.80
N MET A 197 8.99 15.64 25.74
CA MET A 197 8.93 14.83 24.51
C MET A 197 8.13 15.49 23.38
N ARG A 198 7.01 16.13 23.72
CA ARG A 198 6.19 16.85 22.75
C ARG A 198 6.98 17.95 22.02
N MET A 199 7.85 18.69 22.73
CA MET A 199 8.67 19.74 22.10
C MET A 199 9.67 19.16 21.11
N TYR A 200 10.29 18.02 21.44
CA TYR A 200 11.18 17.31 20.52
C TYR A 200 10.43 16.88 19.25
N ILE A 201 9.25 16.27 19.39
CA ILE A 201 8.45 15.78 18.25
C ILE A 201 8.03 16.94 17.36
N VAL A 202 7.46 18.01 17.92
CA VAL A 202 7.04 19.18 17.14
C VAL A 202 8.22 19.80 16.38
N SER A 203 9.41 19.81 16.97
CA SER A 203 10.61 20.38 16.34
C SER A 203 11.23 19.47 15.26
N ASN A 204 10.90 18.18 15.25
CA ASN A 204 11.54 17.17 14.40
C ASN A 204 10.53 16.34 13.57
N LEU A 205 9.25 16.72 13.52
CA LEU A 205 8.17 15.89 12.98
C LEU A 205 8.46 15.45 11.53
N ASP A 206 8.79 16.40 10.66
CA ASP A 206 9.09 16.12 9.26
C ASP A 206 10.33 15.22 9.11
N GLY A 207 11.36 15.46 9.94
CA GLY A 207 12.57 14.62 9.97
C GLY A 207 12.28 13.18 10.41
N ILE A 208 11.41 13.00 11.41
CA ILE A 208 10.97 11.69 11.88
C ILE A 208 10.20 10.96 10.76
N LEU A 209 9.22 11.63 10.15
CA LEU A 209 8.42 11.06 9.07
C LEU A 209 9.28 10.69 7.85
N TYR A 210 10.17 11.60 7.44
CA TYR A 210 11.12 11.36 6.36
C TYR A 210 12.00 10.14 6.65
N TYR A 211 12.56 10.04 7.86
CA TYR A 211 13.38 8.89 8.25
C TYR A 211 12.58 7.58 8.19
N ILE A 212 11.34 7.57 8.69
CA ILE A 212 10.49 6.37 8.65
C ILE A 212 10.22 5.96 7.20
N MET A 213 9.83 6.89 6.32
CA MET A 213 9.54 6.57 4.91
C MET A 213 10.78 6.04 4.18
N GLN A 214 11.95 6.68 4.35
CA GLN A 214 13.21 6.23 3.75
C GLN A 214 13.67 4.84 4.23
N ASN A 215 13.21 4.42 5.41
CA ASN A 215 13.59 3.15 6.02
C ASN A 215 12.41 2.21 6.24
N ILE A 216 11.25 2.43 5.60
CA ILE A 216 10.01 1.70 5.85
C ILE A 216 10.15 0.19 5.62
N ASN A 217 11.04 -0.21 4.70
CA ASN A 217 11.34 -1.60 4.39
C ASN A 217 12.51 -2.19 5.20
N LYS A 218 13.20 -1.37 6.02
CA LYS A 218 14.35 -1.78 6.84
C LYS A 218 14.02 -1.85 8.33
N LEU A 219 13.15 -0.95 8.78
CA LEU A 219 12.67 -0.91 10.15
C LEU A 219 11.73 -2.08 10.42
N THR A 220 11.72 -2.53 11.67
CA THR A 220 10.75 -3.49 12.17
C THR A 220 9.36 -2.84 12.26
N LEU A 221 8.32 -3.66 12.17
CA LEU A 221 6.95 -3.21 12.31
C LEU A 221 6.71 -2.55 13.67
N ASN A 222 7.33 -3.06 14.73
CA ASN A 222 7.22 -2.49 16.07
C ASN A 222 7.80 -1.07 16.13
N GLU A 223 8.94 -0.81 15.48
CA GLU A 223 9.53 0.53 15.38
C GLU A 223 8.61 1.49 14.63
N ILE A 224 8.09 1.08 13.49
CA ILE A 224 7.21 1.91 12.65
C ILE A 224 5.89 2.18 13.39
N CYS A 225 5.17 1.14 13.80
CA CYS A 225 3.85 1.27 14.41
C CYS A 225 3.92 2.01 15.74
N SER A 226 4.88 1.69 16.62
CA SER A 226 4.97 2.37 17.92
C SER A 226 5.33 3.84 17.74
N THR A 227 6.24 4.18 16.83
CA THR A 227 6.60 5.58 16.56
C THR A 227 5.45 6.35 15.94
N ILE A 228 4.85 5.82 14.86
CA ILE A 228 3.72 6.48 14.18
C ILE A 228 2.55 6.64 15.13
N PHE A 229 2.19 5.59 15.88
CA PHE A 229 1.15 5.66 16.88
C PHE A 229 1.46 6.71 17.94
N TYR A 230 2.71 6.82 18.36
CA TYR A 230 3.12 7.80 19.36
C TYR A 230 3.11 9.25 18.87
N ILE A 231 3.37 9.51 17.59
CA ILE A 231 3.37 10.88 17.05
C ILE A 231 2.06 11.27 16.36
N ASN A 232 1.11 10.33 16.19
CA ASN A 232 -0.06 10.53 15.34
C ASN A 232 -0.94 11.74 15.71
N CYS A 233 -0.91 12.21 16.95
CA CYS A 233 -1.72 13.34 17.41
C CYS A 233 -1.15 14.69 17.00
N GLU A 234 0.13 14.73 16.63
CA GLU A 234 0.80 15.93 16.11
C GLU A 234 0.81 15.97 14.57
N ILE A 235 0.36 14.90 13.89
CA ILE A 235 0.25 14.86 12.42
C ILE A 235 -1.11 15.40 11.99
N GLU A 236 -1.12 16.36 11.06
CA GLU A 236 -2.35 16.91 10.49
C GLU A 236 -3.14 15.87 9.67
N PRO A 237 -4.49 15.94 9.63
CA PRO A 237 -5.30 14.98 8.88
C PRO A 237 -4.94 14.84 7.40
N LYS A 238 -4.61 15.94 6.72
CA LYS A 238 -4.20 15.92 5.30
C LYS A 238 -2.84 15.22 5.14
N GLN A 239 -1.89 15.49 6.04
CA GLN A 239 -0.58 14.85 6.03
C GLN A 239 -0.69 13.35 6.31
N LYS A 240 -1.61 12.90 7.17
CA LYS A 240 -1.90 11.46 7.35
C LYS A 240 -2.36 10.77 6.07
N MET A 241 -3.11 11.46 5.21
CA MET A 241 -3.56 10.88 3.93
C MET A 241 -2.39 10.69 2.98
N VAL A 242 -1.49 11.69 2.90
CA VAL A 242 -0.25 11.60 2.12
C VAL A 242 0.61 10.44 2.63
N ILE A 243 0.89 10.39 3.93
CA ILE A 243 1.67 9.30 4.54
C ILE A 243 1.03 7.93 4.28
N ALA A 244 -0.31 7.82 4.33
CA ALA A 244 -0.99 6.56 4.04
C ALA A 244 -0.80 6.11 2.58
N LEU A 245 -0.88 7.04 1.63
CA LEU A 245 -0.60 6.74 0.22
C LEU A 245 0.88 6.36 0.02
N ASP A 246 1.81 7.08 0.65
CA ASP A 246 3.25 6.76 0.59
C ASP A 246 3.54 5.36 1.16
N VAL A 247 2.89 5.00 2.29
CA VAL A 247 2.98 3.64 2.85
C VAL A 247 2.48 2.60 1.85
N ILE A 248 1.36 2.85 1.16
CA ILE A 248 0.83 1.94 0.14
C ILE A 248 1.84 1.76 -1.01
N MET A 249 2.48 2.84 -1.45
CA MET A 249 3.37 2.84 -2.62
C MET A 249 4.77 2.29 -2.33
N TYR A 250 5.35 2.56 -1.16
CA TYR A 250 6.75 2.23 -0.86
C TYR A 250 6.96 0.92 -0.13
N LEU A 251 5.92 0.37 0.49
CA LEU A 251 6.03 -0.85 1.30
C LEU A 251 6.12 -2.09 0.41
N LYS A 252 7.23 -2.82 0.51
CA LYS A 252 7.45 -4.09 -0.19
C LYS A 252 6.64 -5.23 0.43
N GLU A 253 6.61 -5.30 1.76
CA GLU A 253 5.89 -6.33 2.52
C GLU A 253 4.45 -5.87 2.83
N ARG A 254 3.52 -6.14 1.90
CA ARG A 254 2.13 -5.65 1.97
C ARG A 254 1.39 -6.05 3.24
N SER A 255 1.75 -7.17 3.86
CA SER A 255 1.14 -7.62 5.12
C SER A 255 1.36 -6.67 6.30
N LYS A 256 2.34 -5.77 6.23
CA LYS A 256 2.55 -4.73 7.24
C LYS A 256 1.60 -3.53 7.08
N MET A 257 1.03 -3.32 5.90
CA MET A 257 0.30 -2.11 5.52
C MET A 257 -0.86 -1.80 6.46
N VAL A 258 -1.71 -2.80 6.73
CA VAL A 258 -2.92 -2.65 7.56
C VAL A 258 -2.58 -2.17 8.97
N TYR A 259 -1.43 -2.60 9.50
CA TYR A 259 -0.97 -2.25 10.85
C TYR A 259 -0.35 -0.86 10.91
N ILE A 260 0.46 -0.49 9.91
CA ILE A 260 1.10 0.82 9.83
C ILE A 260 0.05 1.92 9.67
N ILE A 261 -0.89 1.73 8.73
CA ILE A 261 -2.00 2.68 8.54
C ILE A 261 -2.90 2.67 9.78
N SER A 262 -3.01 1.52 10.47
CA SER A 262 -3.72 1.43 11.74
C SER A 262 -3.17 2.38 12.81
N ALA A 263 -1.85 2.37 12.98
CA ALA A 263 -1.13 3.24 13.90
C ALA A 263 -1.30 4.73 13.54
N LEU A 264 -1.26 5.07 12.25
CA LEU A 264 -1.33 6.45 11.74
C LEU A 264 -2.64 7.17 12.11
N TYR A 265 -3.75 6.44 12.10
CA TYR A 265 -5.06 7.00 12.42
C TYR A 265 -5.50 6.75 13.86
N ASN A 266 -4.61 6.25 14.73
CA ASN A 266 -4.96 5.90 16.11
C ASN A 266 -6.23 5.03 16.19
N ASN A 267 -6.41 4.11 15.24
CA ASN A 267 -7.62 3.28 15.19
C ASN A 267 -8.96 4.05 15.02
N VAL A 268 -8.95 5.33 14.64
CA VAL A 268 -10.16 6.14 14.43
C VAL A 268 -10.04 6.99 13.16
N PHE A 269 -10.83 6.63 12.14
CA PHE A 269 -10.94 7.42 10.92
C PHE A 269 -12.10 8.41 11.06
N ASN A 270 -11.83 9.71 11.18
CA ASN A 270 -12.90 10.71 11.29
C ASN A 270 -13.33 11.15 9.88
N SER A 271 -14.35 10.48 9.34
CA SER A 271 -14.88 10.68 7.98
C SER A 271 -15.72 11.95 7.80
N LYS A 272 -15.83 12.81 8.82
CA LYS A 272 -16.57 14.08 8.74
C LYS A 272 -15.73 15.13 8.01
N VAL A 273 -15.53 14.94 6.72
CA VAL A 273 -14.88 15.95 5.87
C VAL A 273 -15.85 16.32 4.74
N GLY A 274 -16.24 17.59 4.69
CA GLY A 274 -17.21 18.11 3.71
C GLY A 274 -16.64 18.34 2.32
N GLU A 275 -15.35 18.08 2.08
CA GLU A 275 -14.73 18.19 0.76
C GLU A 275 -14.74 16.83 0.05
N GLU A 276 -15.45 16.74 -1.08
CA GLU A 276 -15.59 15.53 -1.90
C GLU A 276 -14.23 14.88 -2.24
N THR A 277 -13.22 15.70 -2.54
CA THR A 277 -11.88 15.21 -2.88
C THR A 277 -11.21 14.48 -1.72
N ILE A 278 -11.36 15.01 -0.50
CA ILE A 278 -10.85 14.36 0.70
C ILE A 278 -11.62 13.05 0.96
N TYR A 279 -12.94 13.06 0.79
CA TYR A 279 -13.75 11.86 0.90
C TYR A 279 -13.28 10.74 -0.06
N LYS A 280 -13.00 11.06 -1.33
CA LYS A 280 -12.52 10.05 -2.29
C LYS A 280 -11.17 9.46 -1.89
N THR A 281 -10.23 10.27 -1.41
CA THR A 281 -8.95 9.75 -0.89
C THR A 281 -9.14 8.79 0.27
N ILE A 282 -10.05 9.13 1.19
CA ILE A 282 -10.41 8.27 2.32
C ILE A 282 -11.00 6.95 1.82
N CYS A 283 -11.95 7.00 0.87
CA CYS A 283 -12.54 5.81 0.26
C CYS A 283 -11.47 4.93 -0.39
N SER A 284 -10.54 5.50 -1.16
CA SER A 284 -9.45 4.75 -1.79
C SER A 284 -8.57 4.04 -0.76
N ILE A 285 -8.13 4.73 0.30
CA ILE A 285 -7.33 4.12 1.37
C ILE A 285 -8.11 3.00 2.04
N CYS A 286 -9.39 3.22 2.38
CA CYS A 286 -10.24 2.22 3.03
C CYS A 286 -10.49 0.99 2.14
N SER A 287 -10.74 1.19 0.84
CA SER A 287 -10.91 0.09 -0.12
C SER A 287 -9.64 -0.73 -0.30
N ILE A 288 -8.47 -0.08 -0.33
CA ILE A 288 -7.16 -0.77 -0.39
C ILE A 288 -6.94 -1.59 0.88
N LEU A 289 -7.20 -1.00 2.05
CA LEU A 289 -7.10 -1.71 3.32
C LEU A 289 -8.07 -2.87 3.43
N GLN A 290 -9.31 -2.72 2.95
CA GLN A 290 -10.29 -3.80 2.91
C GLN A 290 -9.80 -4.94 2.03
N HIS A 291 -9.29 -4.63 0.84
CA HIS A 291 -8.74 -5.63 -0.07
C HIS A 291 -7.59 -6.40 0.58
N GLN A 292 -6.61 -5.69 1.16
CA GLN A 292 -5.51 -6.33 1.87
C GLN A 292 -6.00 -7.18 3.05
N TYR A 293 -6.95 -6.66 3.83
CA TYR A 293 -7.52 -7.40 4.96
C TYR A 293 -8.09 -8.78 4.56
N TYR A 294 -8.75 -8.88 3.40
CA TYR A 294 -9.26 -10.18 2.92
C TYR A 294 -8.14 -11.14 2.56
N ILE A 295 -7.07 -10.65 1.94
CA ILE A 295 -5.85 -11.44 1.68
C ILE A 295 -5.28 -11.94 3.01
N GLU A 296 -5.08 -11.05 3.98
CA GLU A 296 -4.51 -11.42 5.28
C GLU A 296 -5.38 -12.40 6.07
N THR A 297 -6.70 -12.30 5.95
CA THR A 297 -7.64 -13.19 6.65
C THR A 297 -7.49 -14.64 6.18
N GLU A 298 -7.29 -14.84 4.87
CA GLU A 298 -7.06 -16.18 4.33
C GLU A 298 -5.66 -16.70 4.67
N LEU A 299 -4.64 -15.83 4.63
CA LEU A 299 -3.25 -16.21 4.96
C LEU A 299 -3.08 -16.58 6.44
N TYR A 300 -3.63 -15.78 7.35
CA TYR A 300 -3.45 -15.93 8.80
C TYR A 300 -4.57 -16.72 9.46
N LYS A 301 -5.36 -17.46 8.70
CA LYS A 301 -6.46 -18.28 9.20
C LYS A 301 -6.00 -19.19 10.34
N ASN A 302 -6.73 -19.17 11.45
CA ASN A 302 -6.42 -19.94 12.67
C ASN A 302 -5.12 -19.55 13.42
N THR A 303 -4.54 -18.39 13.13
CA THR A 303 -3.39 -17.87 13.89
C THR A 303 -3.83 -16.80 14.91
N PRO A 304 -2.99 -16.48 15.92
CA PRO A 304 -3.26 -15.38 16.87
C PRO A 304 -3.40 -14.01 16.20
N VAL A 305 -2.83 -13.84 14.99
CA VAL A 305 -2.88 -12.60 14.21
C VAL A 305 -4.31 -12.18 13.87
N MET A 306 -5.22 -13.15 13.71
CA MET A 306 -6.63 -12.89 13.44
C MET A 306 -7.30 -12.00 14.49
N ALA A 307 -6.88 -12.07 15.75
CA ALA A 307 -7.42 -11.19 16.79
C ALA A 307 -7.07 -9.72 16.52
N TYR A 308 -5.85 -9.45 16.06
CA TYR A 308 -5.40 -8.10 15.70
C TYR A 308 -6.11 -7.59 14.45
N LEU A 309 -6.21 -8.42 13.40
CA LEU A 309 -6.92 -8.06 12.16
C LEU A 309 -8.39 -7.71 12.45
N ASN A 310 -9.10 -8.56 13.20
CA ASN A 310 -10.51 -8.31 13.56
C ASN A 310 -10.68 -7.03 14.40
N SER A 311 -9.70 -6.73 15.27
CA SER A 311 -9.69 -5.49 16.06
C SER A 311 -9.53 -4.27 15.16
N ILE A 312 -8.57 -4.28 14.23
CA ILE A 312 -8.38 -3.20 13.25
C ILE A 312 -9.65 -3.01 12.43
N LYS A 313 -10.24 -4.11 11.92
CA LYS A 313 -11.49 -4.09 11.17
C LYS A 313 -12.61 -3.37 11.91
N THR A 314 -12.79 -3.73 13.18
CA THR A 314 -13.85 -3.17 14.03
C THR A 314 -13.59 -1.71 14.34
N ASN A 315 -12.34 -1.37 14.66
CA ASN A 315 -11.95 -0.04 15.11
C ASN A 315 -12.01 1.03 14.02
N PHE A 316 -11.44 0.73 12.86
CA PHE A 316 -11.42 1.66 11.74
C PHE A 316 -12.81 1.91 11.15
N GLY A 317 -13.78 1.03 11.43
CA GLY A 317 -15.03 1.01 10.69
C GLY A 317 -14.81 0.86 9.18
N VAL A 318 -13.65 0.28 8.79
CA VAL A 318 -13.08 0.28 7.41
C VAL A 318 -14.16 -0.04 6.37
N PHE A 319 -15.07 -0.94 6.72
CA PHE A 319 -15.98 -1.62 5.81
C PHE A 319 -17.31 -0.90 5.56
N LYS A 320 -17.55 0.28 6.16
CA LYS A 320 -18.83 1.00 5.94
C LYS A 320 -18.81 1.94 4.75
N ALA A 321 -17.64 2.42 4.34
CA ALA A 321 -17.46 3.39 3.24
C ALA A 321 -16.55 2.85 2.13
N SER A 322 -16.11 1.59 2.24
CA SER A 322 -15.21 0.97 1.29
C SER A 322 -16.00 0.35 0.15
N GLU A 323 -15.61 0.71 -1.06
CA GLU A 323 -16.15 0.19 -2.31
C GLU A 323 -15.22 -0.89 -2.85
N ASN A 324 -15.72 -1.71 -3.79
CA ASN A 324 -14.86 -2.60 -4.55
C ASN A 324 -13.79 -1.78 -5.28
N LEU A 325 -12.53 -2.23 -5.26
CA LEU A 325 -11.42 -1.50 -5.85
C LEU A 325 -11.59 -1.24 -7.35
N TYR A 326 -12.17 -2.17 -8.11
CA TYR A 326 -12.43 -2.00 -9.54
C TYR A 326 -13.55 -1.01 -9.79
N ASP A 327 -14.64 -1.07 -9.01
CA ASP A 327 -15.77 -0.13 -9.15
C ASP A 327 -15.32 1.30 -8.81
N LEU A 328 -14.56 1.46 -7.72
CA LEU A 328 -13.99 2.75 -7.32
C LEU A 328 -13.01 3.28 -8.38
N LEU A 329 -12.17 2.40 -8.92
CA LEU A 329 -11.27 2.75 -10.02
C LEU A 329 -12.08 3.24 -11.24
N ASP A 330 -13.11 2.51 -11.65
CA ASP A 330 -13.96 2.90 -12.77
C ASP A 330 -14.67 4.24 -12.52
N GLU A 331 -15.07 4.52 -11.28
CA GLU A 331 -15.62 5.82 -10.92
C GLU A 331 -14.56 6.93 -11.00
N LEU A 332 -13.35 6.70 -10.49
CA LEU A 332 -12.25 7.68 -10.52
C LEU A 332 -11.76 7.96 -11.95
N LEU A 333 -11.93 7.00 -12.87
CA LEU A 333 -11.61 7.12 -14.29
C LEU A 333 -12.70 7.80 -15.11
N LYS A 334 -13.96 7.82 -14.68
CA LYS A 334 -15.02 8.58 -15.38
C LYS A 334 -14.61 10.04 -15.49
N ASP A 335 -14.96 10.63 -16.64
CA ASP A 335 -14.56 11.95 -17.15
C ASP A 335 -13.90 12.83 -16.08
N GLY A 336 -12.62 13.11 -16.29
CA GLY A 336 -11.81 13.96 -15.42
C GLY A 336 -12.53 15.26 -15.05
N PRO A 337 -12.13 15.91 -13.95
CA PRO A 337 -12.83 17.10 -13.47
C PRO A 337 -13.03 18.13 -14.60
N GLU A 338 -14.12 18.89 -14.58
CA GLU A 338 -14.52 19.85 -15.63
C GLU A 338 -13.45 20.90 -16.00
N LYS A 339 -12.36 20.97 -15.24
CA LYS A 339 -11.25 21.90 -15.42
C LYS A 339 -10.12 21.25 -16.19
N SER A 340 -9.41 22.06 -16.97
CA SER A 340 -8.08 21.75 -17.54
C SER A 340 -7.22 21.01 -16.51
N VAL A 341 -6.48 19.98 -16.90
CA VAL A 341 -5.54 19.31 -16.00
C VAL A 341 -4.39 20.24 -15.58
N LEU A 342 -3.88 21.02 -16.52
CA LEU A 342 -2.82 22.00 -16.30
C LEU A 342 -3.39 23.33 -15.78
N ASN A 343 -2.90 23.77 -14.64
CA ASN A 343 -3.18 25.10 -14.10
C ASN A 343 -2.00 26.02 -14.37
N PHE A 344 -2.04 26.71 -15.52
CA PHE A 344 -1.00 27.67 -15.88
C PHE A 344 -0.92 28.85 -14.93
N ASP A 345 -2.03 29.29 -14.34
CA ASP A 345 -2.02 30.44 -13.41
C ASP A 345 -1.20 30.14 -12.17
N LYS A 346 -1.31 28.91 -11.65
CA LYS A 346 -0.58 28.43 -10.48
C LYS A 346 0.73 27.71 -10.81
N GLY A 347 1.04 27.50 -12.09
CA GLY A 347 2.24 26.79 -12.52
C GLY A 347 2.32 25.34 -12.03
N ARG A 348 1.17 24.65 -11.93
CA ARG A 348 1.09 23.27 -11.43
C ARG A 348 -0.07 22.48 -12.06
N ILE A 349 -0.14 21.18 -11.78
CA ILE A 349 -1.33 20.37 -12.08
C ILE A 349 -2.48 20.79 -11.15
N ASN A 350 -3.72 20.77 -11.63
CA ASN A 350 -4.87 21.06 -10.79
C ASN A 350 -5.01 20.01 -9.69
N ASN A 351 -5.09 20.46 -8.43
CA ASN A 351 -5.11 19.60 -7.24
C ASN A 351 -6.19 18.51 -7.28
N SER A 352 -7.36 18.79 -7.87
CA SER A 352 -8.42 17.78 -8.01
C SER A 352 -8.03 16.63 -8.94
N CYS A 353 -7.31 16.92 -10.02
CA CYS A 353 -6.78 15.90 -10.94
C CYS A 353 -5.64 15.14 -10.28
N GLU A 354 -4.74 15.87 -9.62
CA GLU A 354 -3.59 15.31 -8.93
C GLU A 354 -4.00 14.33 -7.83
N ILE A 355 -4.90 14.73 -6.94
CA ILE A 355 -5.36 13.87 -5.84
C ILE A 355 -6.07 12.61 -6.38
N ARG A 356 -6.94 12.74 -7.38
CA ARG A 356 -7.58 11.56 -8.00
C ARG A 356 -6.56 10.67 -8.70
N GLY A 357 -5.59 11.25 -9.40
CA GLY A 357 -4.50 10.52 -10.06
C GLY A 357 -3.65 9.74 -9.06
N TRP A 358 -3.36 10.30 -7.89
CA TRP A 358 -2.69 9.60 -6.78
C TRP A 358 -3.51 8.44 -6.23
N CYS A 359 -4.83 8.62 -6.05
CA CYS A 359 -5.71 7.52 -5.67
C CYS A 359 -5.69 6.37 -6.70
N ILE A 360 -5.79 6.71 -7.99
CA ILE A 360 -5.74 5.72 -9.08
C ILE A 360 -4.39 5.02 -9.09
N ARG A 361 -3.29 5.77 -8.98
CA ARG A 361 -1.92 5.23 -8.89
C ARG A 361 -1.81 4.20 -7.77
N ALA A 362 -2.27 4.54 -6.57
CA ALA A 362 -2.26 3.63 -5.41
C ALA A 362 -3.15 2.39 -5.59
N ILE A 363 -4.34 2.54 -6.20
CA ILE A 363 -5.22 1.40 -6.49
C ILE A 363 -4.58 0.47 -7.53
N CYS A 364 -4.06 1.04 -8.63
CA CYS A 364 -3.35 0.29 -9.67
C CYS A 364 -2.13 -0.42 -9.11
N HIS A 365 -1.35 0.24 -8.26
CA HIS A 365 -0.22 -0.37 -7.56
C HIS A 365 -0.63 -1.64 -6.81
N VAL A 366 -1.76 -1.62 -6.10
CA VAL A 366 -2.27 -2.77 -5.35
C VAL A 366 -2.79 -3.87 -6.27
N LEU A 367 -3.58 -3.52 -7.28
CA LEU A 367 -4.25 -4.47 -8.19
C LEU A 367 -3.31 -5.13 -9.20
N ASP A 368 -2.39 -4.37 -9.79
CA ASP A 368 -1.54 -4.82 -10.88
C ASP A 368 -0.23 -4.02 -10.95
N TRP A 369 0.79 -4.55 -10.28
CA TRP A 369 2.09 -3.92 -10.13
C TRP A 369 2.87 -3.86 -11.44
N ASP A 370 2.62 -4.69 -12.46
CA ASP A 370 3.56 -4.76 -13.61
C ASP A 370 3.59 -3.44 -14.42
N TYR A 371 2.60 -2.54 -14.22
CA TYR A 371 2.44 -1.18 -14.77
C TYR A 371 2.45 -1.07 -16.30
N THR A 372 3.15 -1.94 -16.99
CA THR A 372 3.37 -1.98 -18.42
C THR A 372 2.40 -2.92 -19.13
N HIS A 373 1.80 -3.84 -18.38
CA HIS A 373 0.67 -4.68 -18.79
C HIS A 373 -0.58 -4.38 -17.99
N ASN A 374 -0.58 -3.26 -17.26
CA ASN A 374 -1.69 -2.88 -16.42
C ASN A 374 -2.96 -2.81 -17.27
N THR A 375 -3.92 -3.68 -16.96
CA THR A 375 -5.18 -3.78 -17.72
C THR A 375 -5.89 -2.42 -17.79
N VAL A 376 -5.67 -1.55 -16.80
CA VAL A 376 -6.17 -0.18 -16.79
C VAL A 376 -5.55 0.67 -17.89
N LEU A 377 -4.22 0.62 -18.06
CA LEU A 377 -3.51 1.31 -19.13
C LEU A 377 -3.92 0.79 -20.51
N VAL A 378 -4.03 -0.53 -20.65
CA VAL A 378 -4.30 -1.19 -21.94
C VAL A 378 -5.76 -1.05 -22.37
N GLU A 379 -6.70 -1.18 -21.43
CA GLU A 379 -8.12 -1.32 -21.77
C GLU A 379 -8.99 -0.12 -21.38
N LYS A 380 -8.59 0.65 -20.36
CA LYS A 380 -9.47 1.69 -19.76
C LYS A 380 -9.03 3.12 -20.08
N LEU A 381 -7.73 3.38 -20.26
CA LEU A 381 -7.22 4.73 -20.45
C LEU A 381 -7.23 5.19 -21.91
N LYS A 382 -8.09 6.17 -22.20
CA LYS A 382 -8.08 6.94 -23.46
C LYS A 382 -7.03 8.06 -23.48
N TYR A 383 -5.77 7.75 -23.19
CA TYR A 383 -4.72 8.75 -22.96
C TYR A 383 -4.31 9.56 -24.20
N LYS A 384 -4.73 9.15 -25.40
CA LYS A 384 -4.53 9.88 -26.67
C LYS A 384 -5.58 10.97 -26.92
N GLU A 385 -6.71 10.91 -26.19
CA GLU A 385 -7.89 11.74 -26.43
C GLU A 385 -8.31 12.56 -25.20
N ASN A 386 -7.92 12.11 -24.00
CA ASN A 386 -8.33 12.71 -22.74
C ASN A 386 -7.10 13.12 -21.89
N PRO A 387 -6.86 14.43 -21.64
CA PRO A 387 -5.74 14.91 -20.83
C PRO A 387 -5.67 14.32 -19.42
N TYR A 388 -6.81 14.05 -18.79
CA TYR A 388 -6.83 13.43 -17.46
C TYR A 388 -6.37 11.98 -17.51
N HIS A 389 -6.77 11.23 -18.54
CA HIS A 389 -6.23 9.88 -18.77
C HIS A 389 -4.74 9.91 -19.14
N THR A 390 -4.28 10.94 -19.84
CA THR A 390 -2.85 11.15 -20.09
C THR A 390 -2.08 11.36 -18.80
N LEU A 391 -2.59 12.18 -17.87
CA LEU A 391 -1.96 12.36 -16.56
C LEU A 391 -1.85 11.04 -15.79
N ILE A 392 -2.93 10.24 -15.76
CA ILE A 392 -2.92 8.94 -15.10
C ILE A 392 -1.90 8.00 -15.75
N ALA A 393 -1.86 7.96 -17.09
CA ALA A 393 -0.90 7.14 -17.81
C ALA A 393 0.55 7.54 -17.50
N ILE A 394 0.82 8.85 -17.36
CA ILE A 394 2.11 9.38 -16.93
C ILE A 394 2.46 8.89 -15.52
N TYR A 395 1.55 8.98 -14.55
CA TYR A 395 1.82 8.51 -13.18
C TYR A 395 2.15 7.01 -13.12
N LEU A 396 1.44 6.19 -13.89
CA LEU A 396 1.74 4.76 -13.99
C LEU A 396 3.06 4.49 -14.73
N ALA A 397 3.40 5.32 -15.72
CA ALA A 397 4.69 5.24 -16.42
C ALA A 397 5.88 5.58 -15.50
N ILE A 398 5.71 6.56 -14.60
CA ILE A 398 6.71 6.93 -13.59
C ILE A 398 7.00 5.73 -12.69
N ASP A 399 5.97 5.09 -12.15
CA ASP A 399 6.13 3.90 -11.30
C ASP A 399 6.88 2.77 -12.03
N ALA A 400 6.50 2.51 -13.28
CA ALA A 400 7.14 1.50 -14.11
C ALA A 400 8.63 1.82 -14.29
N PHE A 401 8.95 3.08 -14.62
CA PHE A 401 10.32 3.54 -14.81
C PHE A 401 11.15 3.45 -13.52
N GLU A 402 10.61 3.85 -12.38
CA GLU A 402 11.31 3.79 -11.08
C GLU A 402 11.64 2.35 -10.68
N LYS A 403 10.73 1.39 -10.95
CA LYS A 403 10.94 -0.01 -10.57
C LYS A 403 11.77 -0.79 -11.58
N PHE A 404 11.49 -0.66 -12.87
CA PHE A 404 12.09 -1.50 -13.91
C PHE A 404 13.23 -0.81 -14.67
N GLY A 405 13.40 0.50 -14.48
CA GLY A 405 14.28 1.33 -15.28
C GLY A 405 13.75 1.49 -16.71
N TYR A 406 14.66 1.78 -17.65
CA TYR A 406 14.31 1.95 -19.07
C TYR A 406 14.27 0.61 -19.83
N ASP A 407 13.46 -0.33 -19.33
CA ASP A 407 13.25 -1.65 -19.91
C ASP A 407 12.44 -1.59 -21.23
N ALA A 408 12.30 -2.71 -21.95
CA ALA A 408 11.57 -2.76 -23.21
C ALA A 408 10.11 -2.27 -23.11
N SER A 409 9.44 -2.61 -22.01
CA SER A 409 8.05 -2.25 -21.76
C SER A 409 7.91 -0.76 -21.45
N VAL A 410 8.74 -0.23 -20.54
CA VAL A 410 8.79 1.22 -20.26
C VAL A 410 9.19 2.04 -21.50
N ARG A 411 10.12 1.53 -22.33
CA ARG A 411 10.49 2.13 -23.61
C ARG A 411 9.31 2.22 -24.57
N THR A 412 8.49 1.19 -24.64
CA THR A 412 7.31 1.15 -25.52
C THR A 412 6.33 2.23 -25.10
N LEU A 413 5.98 2.29 -23.82
CA LEU A 413 5.09 3.32 -23.26
C LEU A 413 5.66 4.74 -23.47
N THR A 414 6.95 4.94 -23.24
CA THR A 414 7.63 6.23 -23.47
C THR A 414 7.57 6.63 -24.95
N THR A 415 7.77 5.68 -25.86
CA THR A 415 7.69 5.93 -27.31
C THR A 415 6.28 6.32 -27.73
N GLU A 416 5.26 5.65 -27.20
CA GLU A 416 3.87 6.02 -27.44
C GLU A 416 3.56 7.44 -26.93
N LEU A 417 4.03 7.77 -25.73
CA LEU A 417 3.88 9.11 -25.16
C LEU A 417 4.58 10.17 -26.04
N ILE A 418 5.81 9.92 -26.50
CA ILE A 418 6.51 10.80 -27.45
C ILE A 418 5.71 11.01 -28.74
N PHE A 419 5.09 9.96 -29.27
CA PHE A 419 4.25 10.07 -30.48
C PHE A 419 3.03 10.99 -30.25
N VAL A 420 2.44 10.94 -29.06
CA VAL A 420 1.28 11.77 -28.69
C VAL A 420 1.71 13.21 -28.32
N MET A 421 2.98 13.45 -28.02
CA MET A 421 3.59 14.76 -27.75
C MET A 421 3.71 15.62 -29.03
N ASN A 422 2.59 15.87 -29.70
CA ASN A 422 2.54 16.55 -30.98
C ASN A 422 1.51 17.70 -30.95
N GLY A 423 1.92 18.90 -31.38
CA GLY A 423 1.06 20.09 -31.37
C GLY A 423 1.08 20.83 -30.04
N THR A 424 0.03 21.60 -29.75
CA THR A 424 -0.09 22.45 -28.54
C THR A 424 -1.28 22.06 -27.66
N SER A 425 -1.79 20.84 -27.82
CA SER A 425 -2.89 20.32 -27.00
C SER A 425 -2.44 20.12 -25.56
N GLU A 426 -3.37 20.14 -24.60
CA GLU A 426 -3.06 19.89 -23.20
C GLU A 426 -2.40 18.51 -23.00
N ILE A 427 -2.80 17.51 -23.79
CA ILE A 427 -2.17 16.18 -23.83
C ILE A 427 -0.70 16.31 -24.19
N ALA A 428 -0.36 17.00 -25.28
CA ALA A 428 1.04 17.16 -25.70
C ALA A 428 1.86 17.90 -24.65
N LEU A 429 1.28 18.90 -23.99
CA LEU A 429 1.94 19.66 -22.93
C LEU A 429 2.18 18.82 -21.66
N LEU A 430 1.21 17.98 -21.26
CA LEU A 430 1.38 17.02 -20.16
C LEU A 430 2.50 16.03 -20.45
N THR A 431 2.47 15.45 -21.65
CA THR A 431 3.50 14.49 -22.06
C THR A 431 4.87 15.14 -22.15
N TYR A 432 4.97 16.39 -22.59
CA TYR A 432 6.22 17.16 -22.55
C TYR A 432 6.80 17.25 -21.14
N ILE A 433 5.97 17.54 -20.12
CA ILE A 433 6.46 17.65 -18.74
C ILE A 433 7.11 16.34 -18.30
N PHE A 434 6.47 15.20 -18.56
CA PHE A 434 7.01 13.87 -18.25
C PHE A 434 8.24 13.51 -19.07
N ILE A 435 8.17 13.63 -20.40
CA ILE A 435 9.27 13.25 -21.30
C ILE A 435 10.51 14.08 -21.03
N ARG A 436 10.39 15.35 -20.62
CA ARG A 436 11.55 16.16 -20.24
C ARG A 436 12.35 15.56 -19.09
N GLU A 437 11.70 14.84 -18.18
CA GLU A 437 12.37 14.27 -17.00
C GLU A 437 13.11 12.95 -17.32
N ILE A 438 12.73 12.27 -18.42
CA ILE A 438 13.29 10.95 -18.80
C ILE A 438 14.12 11.01 -20.10
N ASN A 439 13.77 11.89 -21.03
CA ASN A 439 14.40 12.07 -22.34
C ASN A 439 14.41 13.57 -22.73
N THR A 440 15.40 14.28 -22.20
CA THR A 440 15.58 15.73 -22.40
C THR A 440 15.73 16.10 -23.87
N GLU A 441 16.46 15.30 -24.66
CA GLU A 441 16.69 15.54 -26.09
C GLU A 441 15.36 15.63 -26.86
N LYS A 442 14.46 14.67 -26.67
CA LYS A 442 13.14 14.69 -27.32
C LYS A 442 12.23 15.81 -26.84
N ALA A 443 12.32 16.17 -25.56
CA ALA A 443 11.57 17.30 -25.03
C ALA A 443 12.06 18.64 -25.62
N GLU A 444 13.37 18.78 -25.83
CA GLU A 444 13.97 19.97 -26.45
C GLU A 444 13.58 20.11 -27.92
N GLU A 445 13.64 19.02 -28.71
CA GLU A 445 13.16 19.00 -30.11
C GLU A 445 11.72 19.50 -30.20
N TYR A 446 10.84 18.98 -29.35
CA TYR A 446 9.43 19.41 -29.28
C TYR A 446 9.31 20.90 -28.96
N MET A 447 10.05 21.37 -27.95
CA MET A 447 9.95 22.76 -27.52
C MET A 447 10.50 23.74 -28.56
N GLU A 448 11.56 23.37 -29.27
CA GLU A 448 12.11 24.19 -30.34
C GLU A 448 11.09 24.42 -31.47
N PHE A 449 10.31 23.39 -31.80
CA PHE A 449 9.31 23.43 -32.85
C PHE A 449 8.02 24.17 -32.44
N TYR A 450 7.57 23.98 -31.18
CA TYR A 450 6.25 24.47 -30.74
C TYR A 450 6.27 25.71 -29.83
N LYS A 451 7.43 26.17 -29.36
CA LYS A 451 7.55 27.33 -28.42
C LYS A 451 6.77 28.57 -28.85
N SER A 452 6.81 28.93 -30.14
CA SER A 452 6.15 30.12 -30.68
C SER A 452 4.63 30.00 -30.65
N ARG A 453 4.11 28.78 -30.86
CA ARG A 453 2.67 28.48 -30.85
C ARG A 453 2.11 28.33 -29.42
N ILE A 454 2.92 27.82 -28.50
CA ILE A 454 2.55 27.67 -27.08
C ILE A 454 2.51 29.04 -26.39
N GLY A 455 3.44 29.93 -26.74
CA GLY A 455 3.59 31.26 -26.15
C GLY A 455 4.56 31.28 -24.97
N LEU A 456 5.40 32.33 -24.92
CA LEU A 456 6.54 32.42 -24.00
C LEU A 456 6.18 32.24 -22.52
N GLU A 457 5.07 32.84 -22.07
CA GLU A 457 4.64 32.74 -20.68
C GLU A 457 4.29 31.29 -20.29
N LYS A 458 3.58 30.58 -21.16
CA LYS A 458 3.22 29.18 -20.93
C LYS A 458 4.45 28.28 -20.98
N VAL A 459 5.38 28.52 -21.91
CA VAL A 459 6.66 27.80 -21.98
C VAL A 459 7.44 27.95 -20.66
N TYR A 460 7.57 29.17 -20.15
CA TYR A 460 8.24 29.42 -18.87
C TYR A 460 7.61 28.66 -17.70
N LYS A 461 6.27 28.61 -17.66
CA LYS A 461 5.53 27.86 -16.65
C LYS A 461 5.71 26.35 -16.79
N LEU A 462 5.64 25.81 -18.01
CA LEU A 462 5.85 24.38 -18.29
C LEU A 462 7.24 23.93 -17.87
N GLN A 463 8.27 24.74 -18.14
CA GLN A 463 9.65 24.46 -17.76
C GLN A 463 9.87 24.34 -16.24
N LYS A 464 8.95 24.88 -15.43
CA LYS A 464 9.01 24.82 -13.97
C LYS A 464 8.10 23.76 -13.33
N MET A 465 7.11 23.25 -14.07
CA MET A 465 6.25 22.18 -13.58
C MET A 465 7.05 20.88 -13.52
N CYS A 466 7.01 20.16 -12.40
CA CYS A 466 7.56 18.81 -12.27
C CYS A 466 6.44 17.84 -11.91
N ILE A 467 6.59 16.59 -12.33
CA ILE A 467 5.66 15.50 -11.96
C ILE A 467 6.34 14.52 -10.98
N PHE A 468 7.67 14.41 -11.01
CA PHE A 468 8.44 13.70 -10.00
C PHE A 468 8.64 14.51 -8.72
#